data_AF-A0A6V8KMN0-F1
#
_entry.id   AF-A0A6V8KMN0-F1
#
_cell.length_a   1.000
_cell.length_b   1.000
_cell.length_c   1.000
_cell.angle_alpha   90.00
_cell.angle_beta   90.00
_cell.angle_gamma   90.00
#
_symmetry.space_group_name_H-M   'P 1'
#
loop_
_entity.id
_entity.type
_entity.pdbx_description
1 polymer ?
#
loop_
_entity_poly.entity_id
_entity_poly.type
_entity_poly.pdbx_seq_one_letter_code
_entity_poly.pdbx_strand_id
1 'polypeptide(L)'
;MNAMDFDVALYTDAESGEEAIVYRAGPTGLCLSRQRSANPPSMPVTLPLTIDPRRVPRLTAAQAAHRLAEGWLPFVFFTDRRTRRGNLLYRRYDGDLGLIAPSEPDSSVVVRPTVLLFL
;
A
#
# COMPACT_ATOMS: atom_id res chain seq x y z
N MET A 1 -14.10 -5.46 15.96
CA MET A 1 -13.89 -4.10 15.42
C MET A 1 -12.58 -4.14 14.67
N ASN A 2 -12.62 -4.26 13.34
CA ASN A 2 -11.41 -4.41 12.54
C ASN A 2 -10.89 -3.02 12.16
N ALA A 3 -9.62 -2.74 12.46
CA ALA A 3 -8.95 -1.58 11.90
C ALA A 3 -8.75 -1.84 10.40
N MET A 4 -9.17 -0.89 9.56
CA MET A 4 -9.05 -0.85 8.10
C MET A 4 -10.14 -1.63 7.32
N ASP A 5 -11.35 -1.08 7.27
CA ASP A 5 -12.38 -1.47 6.28
C ASP A 5 -12.06 -1.00 4.86
N PHE A 6 -10.94 -0.31 4.67
CA PHE A 6 -10.35 -0.20 3.35
C PHE A 6 -9.57 -1.49 3.15
N ASP A 7 -10.01 -2.33 2.24
CA ASP A 7 -9.29 -3.53 1.79
C ASP A 7 -7.96 -3.11 1.15
N VAL A 8 -7.00 -2.62 1.95
CA VAL A 8 -5.67 -2.14 1.57
C VAL A 8 -4.68 -2.52 2.66
N ALA A 9 -3.56 -3.10 2.25
CA ALA A 9 -2.47 -3.48 3.13
C ALA A 9 -1.16 -2.87 2.62
N LEU A 10 -0.43 -2.17 3.50
CA LEU A 10 0.94 -1.72 3.27
C LEU A 10 1.91 -2.80 3.76
N TYR A 11 2.91 -3.14 2.94
CA TYR A 11 3.95 -4.09 3.29
C TYR A 11 5.25 -3.76 2.56
N THR A 12 6.36 -4.27 3.08
CA THR A 12 7.64 -4.26 2.39
C THR A 12 7.74 -5.51 1.51
N ASP A 13 7.90 -5.31 0.22
CA ASP A 13 8.03 -6.37 -0.78
C ASP A 13 9.33 -7.14 -0.59
N ALA A 14 9.25 -8.45 -0.32
CA ALA A 14 10.42 -9.25 0.01
C ALA A 14 11.39 -9.43 -1.16
N GLU A 15 10.92 -9.30 -2.40
CA GLU A 15 11.73 -9.47 -3.61
C GLU A 15 12.53 -8.20 -3.92
N SER A 16 11.88 -7.05 -3.86
CA SER A 16 12.45 -5.75 -4.25
C SER A 16 12.94 -4.90 -3.06
N GLY A 17 12.50 -5.20 -1.84
CA GLY A 17 12.67 -4.36 -0.66
C GLY A 17 11.90 -3.04 -0.73
N GLU A 18 11.03 -2.86 -1.74
CA GLU A 18 10.22 -1.65 -1.89
C GLU A 18 8.97 -1.72 -1.02
N GLU A 19 8.48 -0.56 -0.57
CA GLU A 19 7.14 -0.54 0.00
C GLU A 19 6.11 -0.71 -1.12
N ALA A 20 5.07 -1.47 -0.81
CA ALA A 20 4.00 -1.78 -1.73
C ALA A 20 2.66 -1.78 -0.99
N ILE A 21 1.60 -1.47 -1.72
CA ILE A 21 0.24 -1.72 -1.26
C ILE A 21 -0.43 -2.76 -2.15
N VAL A 22 -1.19 -3.65 -1.53
CA VAL A 22 -2.23 -4.43 -2.21
C VAL A 22 -3.56 -3.88 -1.76
N TYR A 23 -4.45 -3.60 -2.70
CA TYR A 23 -5.80 -3.15 -2.40
C TYR A 23 -6.85 -3.78 -3.31
N ARG A 24 -8.10 -3.81 -2.84
CA ARG A 24 -9.24 -4.24 -3.65
C ARG A 24 -9.67 -3.13 -4.62
N ALA A 25 -9.59 -3.41 -5.92
CA ALA A 25 -10.03 -2.56 -7.02
C ALA A 25 -11.35 -3.09 -7.60
N GLY A 26 -12.43 -3.04 -6.81
CA GLY A 26 -13.76 -3.55 -7.18
C GLY A 26 -14.05 -4.97 -6.64
N PRO A 27 -15.17 -5.60 -7.01
CA PRO A 27 -15.66 -6.81 -6.34
C PRO A 27 -14.67 -7.99 -6.34
N THR A 28 -13.91 -8.15 -7.42
CA THR A 28 -13.03 -9.31 -7.64
C THR A 28 -11.58 -8.94 -7.91
N GLY A 29 -11.27 -7.67 -8.14
CA GLY A 29 -9.93 -7.24 -8.55
C GLY A 29 -9.04 -6.94 -7.35
N LEU A 30 -7.88 -7.57 -7.27
CA LEU A 30 -6.77 -7.09 -6.45
C LEU A 30 -5.85 -6.23 -7.32
N CYS A 31 -5.35 -5.14 -6.76
CA CYS A 31 -4.38 -4.27 -7.40
C CYS A 31 -3.14 -4.13 -6.52
N LEU A 32 -1.97 -4.33 -7.12
CA LEU A 32 -0.66 -4.10 -6.51
C LEU A 32 -0.10 -2.77 -7.01
N SER A 33 0.26 -1.88 -6.09
CA SER A 33 1.00 -0.66 -6.40
C SER A 33 2.30 -0.66 -5.60
N ARG A 34 3.44 -0.58 -6.31
CA ARG A 34 4.80 -0.58 -5.76
C ARG A 34 5.42 0.81 -5.90
N GLN A 35 6.27 1.21 -4.95
CA GLN A 35 6.85 2.56 -4.94
C GLN A 35 7.55 2.96 -6.24
N ARG A 36 8.33 2.05 -6.84
CA ARG A 36 9.22 2.39 -7.97
C ARG A 36 9.09 1.43 -9.14
N SER A 37 8.75 0.16 -8.88
CA SER A 37 8.81 -0.92 -9.86
C SER A 37 7.45 -1.45 -10.27
N ALA A 38 7.17 -1.52 -11.57
CA ALA A 38 5.95 -2.10 -12.13
C ALA A 38 6.14 -3.55 -12.62
N ASN A 39 7.27 -4.17 -12.29
CA ASN A 39 7.58 -5.51 -12.76
C ASN A 39 6.59 -6.52 -12.19
N PRO A 40 6.18 -7.54 -12.99
CA PRO A 40 5.43 -8.65 -12.46
C PRO A 40 6.20 -9.34 -11.33
N PRO A 41 5.50 -9.86 -10.31
CA PRO A 41 6.13 -10.68 -9.30
C PRO A 41 6.77 -11.90 -9.96
N SER A 42 7.97 -12.29 -9.52
CA SER A 42 8.67 -13.45 -10.08
C SER A 42 7.99 -14.78 -9.76
N MET A 43 7.12 -14.81 -8.74
CA MET A 43 6.31 -15.96 -8.37
C MET A 43 4.93 -15.90 -9.04
N PRO A 44 4.39 -17.05 -9.50
CA PRO A 44 3.04 -17.10 -10.05
C PRO A 44 2.01 -16.72 -8.97
N VAL A 45 1.16 -15.75 -9.29
CA VAL A 45 0.07 -15.31 -8.41
C VAL A 45 -1.17 -16.14 -8.71
N THR A 46 -1.73 -16.79 -7.68
CA THR A 46 -2.90 -17.68 -7.82
C THR A 46 -4.22 -16.92 -7.94
N LEU A 47 -4.23 -15.63 -7.60
CA LEU A 47 -5.38 -14.73 -7.66
C LEU A 47 -5.22 -13.73 -8.82
N PRO A 48 -6.33 -13.25 -9.41
CA PRO A 48 -6.28 -12.19 -10.42
C PRO A 48 -5.74 -10.89 -9.80
N LEU A 49 -4.45 -10.62 -10.01
CA LEU A 49 -3.73 -9.45 -9.51
C LEU A 49 -3.40 -8.51 -10.68
N THR A 50 -3.95 -7.30 -10.62
CA THR A 50 -3.57 -6.20 -11.51
C THR A 50 -2.35 -5.49 -10.93
N ILE A 51 -1.35 -5.17 -11.74
CA ILE A 51 -0.23 -4.35 -11.32
C ILE A 51 -0.48 -2.93 -11.81
N ASP A 52 -0.50 -1.95 -10.91
CA ASP A 52 -0.52 -0.54 -11.29
C ASP A 52 0.86 -0.15 -11.81
N PRO A 53 1.01 0.20 -13.10
CA PRO A 53 2.30 0.55 -13.66
C PRO A 53 2.79 1.95 -13.24
N ARG A 54 1.95 2.73 -12.55
CA ARG A 54 2.27 4.10 -12.17
C ARG A 54 3.26 4.13 -11.03
N ARG A 55 4.35 4.89 -11.21
CA ARG A 55 5.24 5.24 -10.09
C ARG A 55 4.46 6.02 -9.04
N VAL A 56 4.66 5.62 -7.80
CA VAL A 56 4.04 6.26 -6.65
C VAL A 56 4.58 7.69 -6.51
N PRO A 57 3.72 8.70 -6.37
CA PRO A 57 4.14 10.09 -6.30
C PRO A 57 4.98 10.35 -5.04
N ARG A 58 5.99 11.21 -5.17
CA ARG A 58 6.80 11.66 -4.03
C ARG A 58 6.18 12.90 -3.41
N LEU A 59 5.61 12.77 -2.21
CA LEU A 59 4.80 13.81 -1.57
C LEU A 59 5.23 14.04 -0.12
N THR A 60 4.87 15.20 0.43
CA THR A 60 4.78 15.39 1.88
C THR A 60 3.43 14.87 2.39
N ALA A 61 3.30 14.62 3.69
CA ALA A 61 2.02 14.22 4.29
C ALA A 61 0.90 15.24 4.00
N ALA A 62 1.19 16.54 4.05
CA ALA A 62 0.22 17.59 3.72
C ALA A 62 -0.23 17.54 2.25
N GLN A 63 0.70 17.29 1.32
CA GLN A 63 0.35 17.11 -0.11
C GLN A 63 -0.46 15.83 -0.35
N ALA A 64 -0.15 14.76 0.38
CA ALA A 64 -0.94 13.52 0.33
C ALA A 64 -2.36 13.75 0.87
N ALA A 65 -2.51 14.53 1.94
CA ALA A 65 -3.82 14.91 2.49
C ALA A 65 -4.65 15.73 1.49
N HIS A 66 -4.04 16.69 0.80
CA HIS A 66 -4.70 17.44 -0.27
C HIS A 66 -5.20 16.52 -1.39
N ARG A 67 -4.35 15.60 -1.86
CA ARG A 67 -4.75 14.61 -2.88
C ARG A 67 -5.84 13.68 -2.39
N LEU A 68 -5.81 13.31 -1.11
CA LEU A 68 -6.85 12.49 -0.51
C LEU A 68 -8.19 13.22 -0.45
N ALA A 69 -8.19 14.55 -0.27
CA ALA A 69 -9.41 15.35 -0.28
C ALA A 69 -10.02 15.48 -1.69
N GLU A 70 -9.19 15.60 -2.73
CA GLU A 70 -9.63 15.69 -4.13
C GLU A 70 -9.90 14.33 -4.78
N GLY A 71 -9.34 13.28 -4.19
CA GLY A 71 -9.41 11.91 -4.67
C GLY A 71 -10.73 11.22 -4.37
N TRP A 72 -11.08 10.29 -5.25
CA TRP A 72 -12.21 9.38 -5.13
C TRP A 72 -11.87 8.13 -4.30
N LEU A 73 -10.59 7.77 -4.23
CA LEU A 73 -10.14 6.69 -3.35
C LEU A 73 -10.07 7.19 -1.90
N PRO A 74 -10.44 6.34 -0.92
CA PRO A 74 -10.40 6.70 0.49
C PRO A 74 -8.99 6.66 1.09
N PHE A 75 -7.98 6.39 0.27
CA PHE A 75 -6.58 6.36 0.66
C PHE A 75 -5.68 6.93 -0.45
N VAL A 76 -4.47 7.33 -0.06
CA VAL A 76 -3.38 7.75 -0.93
C VAL A 76 -2.11 7.03 -0.50
N PHE A 77 -1.54 6.23 -1.40
CA PHE A 77 -0.20 5.70 -1.26
C PHE A 77 0.80 6.69 -1.87
N PHE A 78 1.84 7.05 -1.13
CA PHE A 78 2.85 8.02 -1.56
C PHE A 78 4.23 7.65 -1.03
N THR A 79 5.27 8.12 -1.72
CA THR A 79 6.64 8.06 -1.21
C THR A 79 6.93 9.33 -0.44
N ASP A 80 7.19 9.22 0.86
CA ASP A 80 7.52 10.38 1.69
C ASP A 80 8.84 11.02 1.23
N ARG A 81 8.83 12.34 1.06
CA ARG A 81 9.99 13.07 0.54
C ARG A 81 11.19 13.05 1.49
N ARG A 82 10.96 13.02 2.80
CA ARG A 82 11.98 13.06 3.84
C ARG A 82 12.55 11.67 4.11
N THR A 83 11.69 10.68 4.35
CA THR A 83 12.13 9.32 4.71
C THR A 83 12.40 8.44 3.50
N ARG A 84 11.89 8.81 2.31
CA ARG A 84 11.92 8.01 1.07
C ARG A 84 11.16 6.67 1.18
N ARG A 85 10.47 6.44 2.29
CA ARG A 85 9.62 5.27 2.54
C ARG A 85 8.22 5.47 1.97
N GLY A 86 7.54 4.38 1.68
CA GLY A 86 6.19 4.37 1.12
C GLY A 86 5.18 4.39 2.25
N ASN A 87 4.39 5.44 2.32
CA ASN A 87 3.41 5.65 3.37
C ASN A 87 2.01 5.60 2.78
N LEU A 88 1.06 5.12 3.58
CA LEU A 88 -0.34 5.07 3.25
C LEU A 88 -1.12 6.04 4.14
N LEU A 89 -1.72 7.07 3.53
CA LEU A 89 -2.64 7.98 4.19
C LEU A 89 -4.06 7.57 3.86
N TYR A 90 -4.97 7.54 4.83
CA TYR A 90 -6.37 7.16 4.62
C TYR A 90 -7.31 7.97 5.51
N ARG A 91 -8.58 8.07 5.10
CA ARG A 91 -9.63 8.70 5.92
C ARG A 91 -10.15 7.69 6.93
N ARG A 92 -10.12 8.00 8.20
CA ARG A 92 -10.74 7.19 9.25
C ARG A 92 -12.24 7.47 9.32
N TYR A 93 -12.96 6.61 10.03
CA TYR A 93 -14.39 6.73 10.23
C TYR A 93 -14.84 7.92 11.08
N ASP A 94 -13.95 8.38 11.97
CA ASP A 94 -14.15 9.58 12.79
C ASP A 94 -13.96 10.88 11.99
N GLY A 95 -13.60 10.80 10.71
CA GLY A 95 -13.32 11.95 9.85
C GLY A 95 -11.87 12.42 9.92
N ASP A 96 -11.07 11.87 10.82
CA ASP A 96 -9.65 12.18 10.92
C ASP A 96 -8.82 11.42 9.87
N LEU A 97 -7.56 11.82 9.72
CA LEU A 97 -6.62 11.15 8.83
C LEU A 97 -5.77 10.15 9.61
N GLY A 98 -5.72 8.92 9.10
CA GLY A 98 -4.80 7.88 9.55
C GLY A 98 -3.58 7.82 8.65
N LEU A 99 -2.39 7.69 9.25
CA LEU A 99 -1.13 7.46 8.53
C LEU A 99 -0.54 6.12 8.94
N ILE A 100 -0.26 5.27 7.96
CA ILE A 100 0.51 4.04 8.13
C ILE A 100 1.87 4.27 7.48
N ALA A 101 2.90 4.21 8.30
CA ALA A 101 4.29 4.16 7.86
C ALA A 101 4.78 2.72 7.98
N PRO A 102 5.70 2.29 7.11
CA PRO A 102 6.27 0.96 7.22
C PRO A 102 7.08 0.88 8.51
N SER A 103 7.00 -0.26 9.20
CA SER A 103 7.83 -0.51 10.36
C SER A 103 9.31 -0.49 9.96
N GLU A 104 10.18 -0.22 10.93
CA GLU A 104 11.59 -0.55 10.73
C GLU A 104 11.69 -2.05 10.44
N PRO A 105 12.57 -2.48 9.52
CA PRO A 105 12.73 -3.89 9.23
C PRO A 105 13.20 -4.58 10.50
N ASP A 106 12.32 -5.34 11.14
CA ASP A 106 12.72 -6.25 12.20
C ASP A 106 13.68 -7.27 11.56
N SER A 107 14.94 -7.22 11.97
CA SER A 107 15.99 -8.11 11.46
C SER A 107 15.77 -9.58 11.84
N SER A 108 14.71 -9.87 12.61
CA SER A 108 14.43 -11.19 13.19
C SER A 108 13.27 -11.93 12.52
N VAL A 109 12.55 -11.33 11.57
CA VAL A 109 11.37 -11.98 10.97
C VAL A 109 11.58 -12.21 9.47
N VAL A 110 12.07 -13.41 9.14
CA VAL A 110 11.87 -14.00 7.82
C VAL A 110 10.37 -14.30 7.68
N VAL A 111 9.59 -13.30 7.27
CA VAL A 111 8.19 -13.52 6.91
C VAL A 111 8.20 -14.30 5.61
N ARG A 112 8.09 -15.63 5.71
CA ARG A 112 7.68 -16.47 4.59
C ARG A 112 6.34 -15.93 4.10
N PRO A 113 6.05 -15.90 2.78
CA PRO A 113 4.79 -15.40 2.27
C PRO A 113 3.67 -16.37 2.68
N THR A 114 3.20 -16.23 3.91
CA THR A 114 1.93 -16.79 4.34
C THR A 114 0.90 -15.89 3.72
N VAL A 115 0.30 -16.36 2.63
CA VAL A 115 -0.92 -15.81 2.05
C VAL A 115 -1.88 -15.57 3.21
N LEU A 116 -2.05 -14.29 3.59
CA LEU A 116 -3.13 -13.91 4.48
C LEU A 116 -4.39 -14.08 3.64
N LEU A 117 -5.02 -15.24 3.77
CA LEU A 117 -6.30 -15.54 3.17
C LEU A 117 -7.31 -14.59 3.82
N PHE A 118 -7.59 -13.47 3.16
CA PHE A 118 -8.74 -12.63 3.49
C PHE A 118 -9.99 -13.44 3.12
N LEU A 119 -10.53 -14.17 4.12
CA LEU A 119 -11.88 -14.75 4.13
C LEU A 119 -12.88 -13.69 4.56
#